data_AF-A0A6B3I259-F1
#
_entry.id   AF-A0A6B3I259-F1
#
_cell.length_a   1.000
_cell.length_b   1.000
_cell.length_c   1.000
_cell.angle_alpha   90.00
_cell.angle_beta   90.00
_cell.angle_gamma   90.00
#
_symmetry.space_group_name_H-M   'P 1'
#
loop_
_entity.id
_entity.type
_entity.pdbx_description
1 polymer ?
#
loop_
_entity_poly.entity_id
_entity_poly.type
_entity_poly.pdbx_seq_one_letter_code
_entity_poly.pdbx_strand_id
1 'polypeptide(L)'
;AQLDWLKAGLAGSDAVWKLVGTSVMISPVAFGALPAHLLKPLAGLLGLPKEGLAVNVDQWDGYTDDRRELIAHLRERGISDTVFLTGDIHMAWANEVPVRAATYPLSPP
;
A
#
# COMPACT_ATOMS: atom_id res chain seq x y z
N ALA A 1 -18.18 4.37 -0.31
CA ALA A 1 -19.03 3.76 0.75
C ALA A 1 -18.22 2.95 1.76
N GLN A 2 -17.67 1.77 1.41
CA GLN A 2 -16.90 0.96 2.37
C GLN A 2 -15.54 1.58 2.74
N LEU A 3 -14.79 2.08 1.75
CA LEU A 3 -13.53 2.80 1.98
C LEU A 3 -13.75 4.06 2.82
N ASP A 4 -14.82 4.80 2.57
CA ASP A 4 -15.18 5.99 3.37
C ASP A 4 -15.53 5.64 4.82
N TRP A 5 -16.28 4.57 5.03
CA TRP A 5 -16.56 4.04 6.36
C TRP A 5 -15.27 3.66 7.10
N LEU A 6 -14.34 2.98 6.42
CA LEU A 6 -13.04 2.61 6.99
C LEU A 6 -12.22 3.85 7.37
N LYS A 7 -12.07 4.81 6.45
CA LYS A 7 -11.34 6.08 6.69
C LYS A 7 -11.95 6.86 7.86
N ALA A 8 -13.28 6.94 7.94
CA ALA A 8 -13.98 7.62 9.01
C ALA A 8 -13.77 6.91 10.36
N GLY A 9 -13.86 5.58 10.40
CA GLY A 9 -13.61 4.79 11.60
C GLY A 9 -12.17 4.93 12.11
N LEU A 10 -11.18 4.90 11.22
CA LEU A 10 -9.77 5.10 11.57
C LEU A 10 -9.50 6.51 12.11
N ALA A 11 -10.10 7.53 11.49
CA ALA A 11 -9.92 8.93 11.90
C ALA A 11 -10.66 9.29 13.20
N GLY A 12 -11.73 8.59 13.52
CA GLY A 12 -12.54 8.82 14.73
C GLY A 12 -12.20 7.91 15.91
N SER A 13 -11.19 7.05 15.80
CA SER A 13 -10.83 6.09 16.84
C SER A 13 -9.77 6.64 17.80
N ASP A 14 -10.06 6.62 19.09
CA ASP A 14 -9.11 6.93 20.17
C ASP A 14 -8.33 5.70 20.66
N ALA A 15 -8.47 4.54 20.00
CA ALA A 15 -7.73 3.34 20.37
C ALA A 15 -6.22 3.53 20.13
N VAL A 16 -5.39 3.00 21.02
CA VAL A 16 -3.93 3.01 20.82
C VAL A 16 -3.58 2.28 19.52
N TRP A 17 -4.05 1.05 19.33
CA TRP A 17 -3.83 0.27 18.11
C TRP A 17 -5.09 0.19 17.24
N LYS A 18 -4.95 0.35 15.92
CA LYS A 18 -6.02 0.16 14.93
C LYS A 18 -5.70 -1.07 14.09
N LEU A 19 -6.49 -2.13 14.22
CA LEU A 19 -6.29 -3.37 13.48
C LEU A 19 -7.26 -3.43 12.30
N VAL A 20 -6.73 -3.49 11.08
CA VAL A 20 -7.52 -3.58 9.84
C VAL A 20 -7.35 -4.97 9.26
N GLY A 21 -8.42 -5.76 9.28
CA GLY A 21 -8.48 -7.06 8.59
C GLY A 21 -8.84 -6.90 7.12
N THR A 22 -8.05 -7.49 6.22
CA THR A 22 -8.36 -7.59 4.80
C THR A 22 -7.81 -8.90 4.23
N SER A 23 -8.47 -9.50 3.25
CA SER A 23 -8.13 -10.85 2.79
C SER A 23 -6.72 -10.95 2.21
N VAL A 24 -6.33 -9.96 1.41
CA VAL A 24 -5.11 -9.96 0.59
C VAL A 24 -4.11 -8.90 1.06
N MET A 25 -2.82 -9.11 0.77
CA MET A 25 -1.75 -8.23 1.26
C MET A 25 -1.90 -6.77 0.82
N ILE A 26 -1.75 -5.85 1.79
CA ILE A 26 -1.75 -4.39 1.55
C ILE A 26 -0.39 -3.89 1.04
N SER A 27 0.69 -4.50 1.55
CA SER A 27 2.06 -4.09 1.22
C SER A 27 2.36 -4.39 -0.25
N PRO A 28 2.94 -3.45 -1.01
CA PRO A 28 3.31 -3.72 -2.39
C PRO A 28 4.30 -4.88 -2.52
N VAL A 29 3.98 -5.87 -3.36
CA VAL A 29 4.90 -6.97 -3.71
C VAL A 29 5.51 -6.65 -5.07
N ALA A 30 6.65 -5.97 -5.05
CA ALA A 30 7.26 -5.45 -6.25
C ALA A 30 8.56 -6.21 -6.58
N PHE A 31 8.47 -7.21 -7.48
CA PHE A 31 9.66 -7.82 -8.08
C PHE A 31 10.25 -6.88 -9.13
N GLY A 32 11.53 -6.50 -8.97
CA GLY A 32 12.19 -5.56 -9.88
C GLY A 32 11.71 -4.10 -9.76
N ALA A 33 11.16 -3.71 -8.61
CA ALA A 33 10.66 -2.37 -8.36
C ALA A 33 11.75 -1.30 -8.56
N LEU A 34 11.57 -0.43 -9.55
CA LEU A 34 12.33 0.81 -9.65
C LEU A 34 11.49 1.95 -9.07
N PRO A 35 12.10 2.91 -8.36
CA PRO A 35 11.42 4.16 -7.98
C PRO A 35 10.67 4.76 -9.17
N ALA A 36 9.48 5.32 -8.96
CA ALA A 36 8.62 5.82 -10.04
C ALA A 36 9.34 6.79 -11.00
N HIS A 37 10.30 7.57 -10.51
CA HIS A 37 11.10 8.48 -11.34
C HIS A 37 12.09 7.78 -12.29
N LEU A 38 12.53 6.56 -11.95
CA LEU A 38 13.34 5.70 -12.83
C LEU A 38 12.45 4.80 -13.70
N LEU A 39 11.34 4.32 -13.14
CA LEU A 39 10.43 3.43 -13.84
C LEU A 39 9.67 4.15 -14.97
N LYS A 40 9.26 5.41 -14.79
CA LYS A 40 8.53 6.18 -15.81
C LYS A 40 9.29 6.34 -17.14
N PRO A 41 10.58 6.74 -17.18
CA PRO A 41 11.34 6.80 -18.43
C PRO A 41 11.61 5.40 -19.01
N LEU A 42 11.92 4.40 -18.18
CA LEU A 42 12.15 3.03 -18.66
C LEU A 42 10.88 2.36 -19.18
N ALA A 43 9.73 2.61 -18.56
CA ALA A 43 8.43 2.14 -19.02
C ALA A 43 8.06 2.73 -20.38
N GLY A 44 8.41 4.01 -20.61
CA GLY A 44 8.30 4.62 -21.94
C GLY A 44 9.18 3.95 -22.99
N LEU A 45 10.38 3.51 -22.61
CA LEU A 45 11.32 2.81 -23.50
C LEU A 45 10.91 1.35 -23.77
N LEU A 46 10.36 0.66 -22.77
CA LEU A 46 10.03 -0.76 -22.80
C LEU A 46 8.55 -1.05 -23.11
N GLY A 47 7.72 -0.02 -23.27
CA GLY A 47 6.27 -0.16 -23.51
C GLY A 47 5.48 -0.68 -22.30
N LEU A 48 5.99 -0.50 -21.08
CA LEU A 48 5.37 -0.99 -19.85
C LEU A 48 4.40 0.05 -19.23
N PRO A 49 3.46 -0.38 -18.36
CA PRO A 49 2.62 0.54 -17.59
C PRO A 49 3.46 1.47 -16.71
N LYS A 50 3.10 2.77 -16.70
CA LYS A 50 3.85 3.82 -15.98
C LYS A 50 3.84 3.67 -14.46
N GLU A 51 2.85 2.96 -13.91
CA GLU A 51 2.68 2.71 -12.48
C GLU A 51 3.47 1.47 -12.00
N GLY A 52 4.20 0.78 -12.89
CA GLY A 52 4.89 -0.48 -12.57
C GLY A 52 4.14 -1.71 -13.05
N LEU A 53 4.80 -2.87 -12.96
CA LEU A 53 4.15 -4.16 -13.16
C LEU A 53 3.50 -4.56 -11.84
N ALA A 54 2.17 -4.57 -11.78
CA ALA A 54 1.46 -5.24 -10.69
C ALA A 54 1.76 -6.73 -10.80
N VAL A 55 2.68 -7.22 -9.97
CA VAL A 55 3.15 -8.62 -10.05
C VAL A 55 2.07 -9.57 -9.57
N ASN A 56 1.17 -9.11 -8.70
CA ASN A 56 0.01 -9.85 -8.24
C ASN A 56 -1.25 -8.97 -8.20
N VAL A 57 -2.02 -8.98 -9.30
CA VAL A 57 -3.24 -8.17 -9.44
C VAL A 57 -4.41 -8.65 -8.57
N ASP A 58 -4.32 -9.83 -7.97
CA ASP A 58 -5.31 -10.35 -7.02
C ASP A 58 -5.15 -9.71 -5.62
N GLN A 59 -3.98 -9.11 -5.36
CA GLN A 59 -3.70 -8.36 -4.12
C GLN A 59 -3.99 -6.87 -4.28
N TRP A 60 -3.70 -6.07 -3.24
CA TRP A 60 -3.83 -4.60 -3.34
C TRP A 60 -2.91 -3.97 -4.40
N ASP A 61 -1.98 -4.74 -5.00
CA ASP A 61 -1.26 -4.33 -6.20
C ASP A 61 -2.16 -4.20 -7.45
N GLY A 62 -3.35 -4.83 -7.48
CA GLY A 62 -4.39 -4.59 -8.48
C GLY A 62 -5.29 -3.38 -8.19
N TYR A 63 -5.27 -2.87 -6.95
CA TYR A 63 -6.18 -1.81 -6.45
C TYR A 63 -5.39 -0.58 -6.00
N THR A 64 -4.49 -0.11 -6.87
CA THR A 64 -3.45 0.88 -6.48
C THR A 64 -3.98 2.25 -6.07
N ASP A 65 -5.12 2.69 -6.63
CA ASP A 65 -5.75 3.97 -6.28
C ASP A 65 -6.34 3.92 -4.85
N ASP A 66 -7.16 2.92 -4.55
CA ASP A 66 -7.74 2.73 -3.20
C ASP A 66 -6.65 2.53 -2.14
N ARG A 67 -5.58 1.78 -2.46
CA ARG A 67 -4.42 1.64 -1.57
C ARG A 67 -3.79 2.99 -1.28
N ARG A 68 -3.51 3.77 -2.33
CA ARG A 68 -2.86 5.08 -2.21
C ARG A 68 -3.72 6.03 -1.40
N GLU A 69 -5.03 6.04 -1.65
CA GLU A 69 -6.00 6.86 -0.94
C GLU A 69 -6.03 6.52 0.55
N LEU A 70 -6.10 5.23 0.91
CA LEU A 70 -6.11 4.79 2.31
C LEU A 70 -4.80 5.15 3.04
N ILE A 71 -3.65 4.87 2.43
CA ILE A 71 -2.35 5.14 3.05
C ILE A 71 -2.08 6.65 3.14
N ALA A 72 -2.48 7.43 2.13
CA ALA A 72 -2.42 8.89 2.19
C ALA A 72 -3.30 9.46 3.31
N HIS A 73 -4.52 8.95 3.47
CA HIS A 73 -5.43 9.34 4.54
C HIS A 73 -4.84 9.10 5.93
N LEU A 74 -4.23 7.93 6.16
CA LEU A 74 -3.53 7.63 7.42
C LEU A 74 -2.42 8.65 7.72
N ARG A 75 -1.55 8.89 6.73
CA ARG A 75 -0.42 9.84 6.86
C ARG A 75 -0.91 11.27 7.09
N GLU A 76 -1.83 11.76 6.28
CA GLU A 76 -2.28 13.16 6.28
C GLU A 76 -3.08 13.51 7.55
N ARG A 77 -3.70 12.52 8.17
CA ARG A 77 -4.45 12.67 9.42
C ARG A 77 -3.63 12.32 10.67
N GLY A 78 -2.36 11.92 10.51
CA GLY A 78 -1.50 11.52 11.62
C GLY A 78 -2.01 10.28 12.37
N ILE A 79 -2.67 9.36 11.67
CA ILE A 79 -3.22 8.14 12.27
C ILE A 79 -2.08 7.13 12.38
N SER A 80 -1.52 6.99 13.57
CA SER A 80 -0.45 6.03 13.90
C SER A 80 -1.00 4.67 14.34
N ASP A 81 -0.08 3.72 14.54
CA ASP A 81 -0.35 2.42 15.18
C ASP A 81 -1.43 1.59 14.45
N THR A 82 -1.45 1.71 13.13
CA THR A 82 -2.33 0.92 12.25
C THR A 82 -1.61 -0.36 11.82
N VAL A 83 -2.23 -1.51 12.07
CA VAL A 83 -1.73 -2.82 11.66
C VAL A 83 -2.72 -3.47 10.70
N PHE A 84 -2.23 -3.87 9.53
CA PHE A 84 -3.02 -4.63 8.57
C PHE A 84 -2.78 -6.13 8.77
N LEU A 85 -3.86 -6.89 9.00
CA LEU A 85 -3.84 -8.34 9.15
C LEU A 85 -4.39 -8.96 7.87
N THR A 86 -3.56 -9.74 7.19
CA THR A 86 -3.87 -10.31 5.88
C THR A 86 -3.56 -11.79 5.80
N GLY A 87 -4.24 -12.49 4.88
CA GLY A 87 -4.04 -13.91 4.61
C GLY A 87 -3.76 -14.16 3.13
N ASP A 88 -4.40 -15.21 2.60
CA ASP A 88 -4.44 -15.60 1.18
C ASP A 88 -3.09 -16.06 0.57
N ILE A 89 -1.98 -15.39 0.84
CA ILE A 89 -0.67 -15.67 0.21
C ILE A 89 -0.01 -17.01 0.64
N HIS A 90 -0.58 -17.72 1.63
CA HIS A 90 -0.08 -19.01 2.14
C HIS A 90 1.40 -18.99 2.59
N MET A 91 1.89 -17.83 3.03
CA MET A 91 3.24 -17.60 3.54
C MET A 91 3.19 -16.59 4.68
N ALA A 92 4.22 -16.57 5.53
CA ALA A 92 4.35 -15.60 6.62
C ALA A 92 5.25 -14.41 6.20
N TRP A 93 4.71 -13.20 6.28
CA TRP A 93 5.40 -11.94 5.96
C TRP A 93 5.15 -10.93 7.08
N ALA A 94 6.14 -10.06 7.33
CA ALA A 94 6.02 -8.89 8.20
C ALA A 94 6.67 -7.70 7.50
N ASN A 95 5.94 -6.60 7.35
CA ASN A 95 6.37 -5.47 6.53
C ASN A 95 6.05 -4.15 7.23
N GLU A 96 6.93 -3.17 7.08
CA GLU A 96 6.52 -1.77 7.13
C GLU A 96 5.82 -1.44 5.81
N VAL A 97 4.67 -0.76 5.87
CA VAL A 97 3.89 -0.40 4.68
C VAL A 97 4.27 1.01 4.27
N PRO A 98 4.99 1.21 3.15
CA PRO A 98 5.49 2.53 2.79
C PRO A 98 4.43 3.39 2.12
N VAL A 99 4.37 4.68 2.45
CA VAL A 99 3.53 5.64 1.70
C VAL A 99 3.95 5.76 0.23
N ARG A 100 5.25 5.59 -0.06
CA ARG A 100 5.77 5.56 -1.42
C ARG A 100 6.48 4.24 -1.68
N ALA A 101 5.92 3.45 -2.60
CA ALA A 101 6.52 2.21 -3.03
C ALA A 101 7.94 2.43 -3.58
N ALA A 102 8.82 1.45 -3.35
CA ALA A 102 10.21 1.42 -3.82
C ALA A 102 11.13 2.55 -3.31
N THR A 103 10.70 3.39 -2.36
CA THR A 103 11.60 4.38 -1.71
C THR A 103 12.00 4.04 -0.29
N TYR A 104 11.40 3.02 0.32
CA TYR A 104 11.81 2.50 1.62
C TYR A 104 13.18 1.77 1.55
N PRO A 105 14.08 1.89 2.56
CA PRO A 105 13.95 2.60 3.83
C PRO A 105 14.35 4.09 3.80
N LEU A 106 14.59 4.67 2.62
CA LEU A 106 15.00 6.08 2.50
C LEU A 106 13.85 7.08 2.73
N SER A 107 12.61 6.58 2.80
CA SER A 107 11.43 7.34 3.19
C SER A 107 10.75 6.67 4.39
N PRO A 108 10.19 7.46 5.33
CA PRO A 108 9.40 6.89 6.42
C PRO A 108 8.21 6.10 5.86
N PRO A 109 7.78 5.04 6.58
CA PRO A 109 6.58 4.29 6.22
C PRO A 109 5.34 5.18 6.21
#